data_AF-A0A6M0RVN1-F1
#
_entry.id   AF-A0A6M0RVN1-F1
#
_cell.length_a   1.000
_cell.length_b   1.000
_cell.length_c   1.000
_cell.angle_alpha   90.00
_cell.angle_beta   90.00
_cell.angle_gamma   90.00
#
_symmetry.space_group_name_H-M   'P 1'
#
loop_
_entity.id
_entity.type
_entity.pdbx_description
1 polymer ?
#
loop_
_entity_poly.entity_id
_entity_poly.type
_entity_poly.pdbx_seq_one_letter_code
_entity_poly.pdbx_strand_id
1 'polypeptide(L)'
;MEITRINHIENLQLFLEQDSGWVGYPEDLLDIERDCACQLIFNASDEEKQQACKDVYYIVVEPDYEGTLSSGQRELYEAMLYLQQNTVHSVVTVGQLMTKLNLKTPMPVLSRLDNLQTLNAIDGYA
;
A
#
# COMPACT_ATOMS: atom_id res chain seq x y z
N MET A 1 -29.37 -25.56 -2.88
CA MET A 1 -28.57 -24.67 -3.73
C MET A 1 -27.84 -23.72 -2.81
N GLU A 2 -26.63 -24.10 -2.39
CA GLU A 2 -25.75 -23.17 -1.70
C GLU A 2 -25.31 -22.12 -2.73
N ILE A 3 -25.70 -20.88 -2.48
CA ILE A 3 -25.09 -19.74 -3.15
C ILE A 3 -23.70 -19.63 -2.52
N THR A 4 -22.70 -20.22 -3.16
CA THR A 4 -21.30 -19.93 -2.86
C THR A 4 -21.13 -18.43 -3.06
N ARG A 5 -21.16 -17.67 -1.96
CA ARG A 5 -20.72 -16.27 -1.97
C ARG A 5 -19.23 -16.32 -2.25
N ILE A 6 -18.86 -16.23 -3.52
CA ILE A 6 -17.47 -16.00 -3.90
C ILE A 6 -17.13 -14.62 -3.34
N ASN A 7 -16.32 -14.59 -2.29
CA ASN A 7 -15.89 -13.38 -1.62
C ASN A 7 -14.90 -12.65 -2.53
N HIS A 8 -15.41 -11.92 -3.52
CA HIS A 8 -14.60 -11.13 -4.47
C HIS A 8 -13.83 -9.96 -3.80
N ILE A 9 -13.94 -9.84 -2.47
CA ILE A 9 -13.27 -8.82 -1.64
C ILE A 9 -11.88 -9.31 -1.19
N GLU A 10 -11.63 -10.62 -1.16
CA GLU A 10 -10.45 -11.20 -0.47
C GLU A 10 -9.18 -11.31 -1.30
N ASN A 11 -9.19 -11.03 -2.60
CA ASN A 11 -7.98 -11.12 -3.40
C ASN A 11 -7.95 -10.01 -4.45
N LEU A 12 -7.03 -9.06 -4.26
CA LEU A 12 -6.42 -8.37 -5.38
C LEU A 12 -6.17 -9.39 -6.50
N GLN A 13 -6.50 -9.06 -7.75
CA GLN A 13 -6.19 -9.94 -8.85
C GLN A 13 -4.68 -10.17 -8.84
N LEU A 14 -4.22 -11.39 -8.49
CA LEU A 14 -2.81 -11.66 -8.15
C LEU A 14 -1.82 -11.21 -9.22
N PHE A 15 -2.26 -11.10 -10.48
CA PHE A 15 -1.43 -10.58 -11.55
C PHE A 15 -1.10 -9.08 -11.43
N LEU A 16 -1.97 -8.27 -10.79
CA LEU A 16 -1.77 -6.85 -10.51
C LEU A 16 -0.77 -6.61 -9.36
N GLU A 17 -0.42 -7.64 -8.60
CA GLU A 17 0.65 -7.55 -7.59
C GLU A 17 2.04 -7.52 -8.20
N GLN A 18 2.18 -7.81 -9.49
CA GLN A 18 3.46 -7.94 -10.16
C GLN A 18 3.54 -6.93 -11.28
N ASP A 19 4.75 -6.53 -11.67
CA ASP A 19 4.97 -5.64 -12.81
C ASP A 19 4.33 -6.17 -14.11
N SER A 20 4.17 -7.50 -14.24
CA SER A 20 3.52 -8.11 -15.41
C SER A 20 2.03 -7.78 -15.53
N GLY A 21 1.36 -7.34 -14.45
CA GLY A 21 -0.01 -6.84 -14.52
C GLY A 21 -0.12 -5.41 -15.05
N TRP A 22 1.02 -4.73 -15.18
CA TRP A 22 1.12 -3.33 -15.58
C TRP A 22 1.98 -3.18 -16.85
N VAL A 23 1.98 -4.21 -17.70
CA VAL A 23 2.65 -4.16 -19.01
C VAL A 23 2.00 -3.07 -19.86
N GLY A 24 2.80 -2.09 -20.26
CA GLY A 24 2.28 -0.94 -20.98
C GLY A 24 1.67 0.13 -20.07
N TYR A 25 2.07 0.19 -18.80
CA TYR A 25 2.04 1.42 -18.01
C TYR A 25 3.21 2.34 -18.45
N PRO A 26 2.98 3.28 -19.38
CA PRO A 26 3.58 4.59 -19.32
C PRO A 26 2.44 5.59 -19.22
N GLU A 27 2.00 5.87 -18.00
CA GLU A 27 1.54 7.22 -17.71
C GLU A 27 2.79 8.11 -17.71
N ASP A 28 2.66 9.41 -17.96
CA ASP A 28 3.80 10.30 -18.23
C ASP A 28 4.98 10.06 -17.25
N LEU A 29 6.24 10.29 -17.66
CA LEU A 29 7.38 10.24 -16.71
C LEU A 29 7.09 11.08 -15.47
N LEU A 30 6.36 12.19 -15.65
CA LEU A 30 5.86 13.04 -14.57
C LEU A 30 4.83 12.33 -13.66
N ASP A 31 3.96 11.48 -14.21
CA ASP A 31 3.00 10.70 -13.41
C ASP A 31 3.73 9.60 -12.61
N ILE A 32 4.71 8.92 -13.21
CA ILE A 32 5.53 7.93 -12.50
C ILE A 32 6.33 8.58 -11.37
N GLU A 33 6.93 9.75 -11.63
CA GLU A 33 7.66 10.52 -10.61
C GLU A 33 6.74 10.96 -9.47
N ARG A 34 5.53 11.43 -9.80
CA ARG A 34 4.50 11.78 -8.80
C ARG A 34 4.11 10.57 -7.95
N ASP A 35 3.76 9.46 -8.60
CA ASP A 35 3.32 8.23 -7.93
C ASP A 35 4.44 7.68 -7.02
N CYS A 36 5.69 7.74 -7.47
CA CYS A 36 6.84 7.36 -6.65
C CYS A 36 7.12 8.34 -5.49
N ALA A 37 6.73 9.60 -5.63
CA ALA A 37 6.92 10.65 -4.62
C ALA A 37 5.84 10.66 -3.54
N CYS A 38 4.71 9.97 -3.74
CA CYS A 38 3.67 9.77 -2.74
C CYS A 38 4.28 9.33 -1.40
N GLN A 39 4.00 10.08 -0.34
CA GLN A 39 4.59 9.87 0.98
C GLN A 39 3.61 9.09 1.86
N LEU A 40 4.12 8.08 2.55
CA LEU A 40 3.44 7.35 3.61
C LEU A 40 4.10 7.71 4.94
N ILE A 41 3.34 8.32 5.83
CA ILE A 41 3.80 8.76 7.14
C ILE A 41 3.23 7.82 8.20
N PHE A 42 4.11 7.28 9.04
CA PHE A 42 3.78 6.39 10.15
C PHE A 42 4.04 7.09 11.48
N ASN A 43 3.19 6.82 12.47
CA ASN A 43 3.25 7.43 13.81
C ASN A 43 3.20 8.97 13.79
N ALA A 44 2.45 9.53 12.84
CA ALA A 44 2.17 10.97 12.79
C ALA A 44 1.34 11.42 13.99
N SER A 45 1.60 12.65 14.45
CA SER A 45 0.80 13.30 15.48
C SER A 45 -0.60 13.66 14.96
N ASP A 46 -1.53 13.91 15.89
CA ASP A 46 -2.89 14.32 15.51
C ASP A 46 -2.91 15.69 14.83
N GLU A 47 -1.97 16.59 15.15
CA GLU A 47 -1.81 17.86 14.45
C GLU A 47 -1.37 17.65 12.99
N GLU A 48 -0.45 16.72 12.75
CA GLU A 48 0.01 16.40 11.39
C GLU A 48 -1.12 15.82 10.54
N LYS A 49 -1.93 14.91 11.10
CA LYS A 49 -3.07 14.30 10.40
C LYS A 49 -4.16 15.31 10.01
N GLN A 50 -4.27 16.42 10.73
CA GLN A 50 -5.22 17.50 10.40
C GLN A 50 -4.78 18.32 9.18
N GLN A 51 -3.51 18.26 8.82
CA GLN A 51 -2.98 18.98 7.67
C GLN A 51 -3.12 18.14 6.41
N ALA A 52 -4.23 18.34 5.68
CA ALA A 52 -4.43 17.70 4.39
C ALA A 52 -3.36 18.18 3.39
N CYS A 53 -2.42 17.29 3.08
CA CYS A 53 -1.39 17.49 2.07
C CYS A 53 -1.66 16.55 0.89
N LYS A 54 -1.61 17.09 -0.32
CA LYS A 54 -1.75 16.27 -1.53
C LYS A 54 -0.60 15.26 -1.59
N ASP A 55 -0.90 14.03 -1.99
CA ASP A 55 0.07 12.94 -2.19
C ASP A 55 0.82 12.53 -0.89
N VAL A 56 0.23 12.83 0.28
CA VAL A 56 0.72 12.42 1.61
C VAL A 56 -0.39 11.64 2.30
N TYR A 57 -0.06 10.43 2.76
CA TYR A 57 -0.98 9.52 3.44
C TYR A 57 -0.46 9.20 4.84
N TYR A 58 -1.33 9.27 5.83
CA TYR A 58 -1.00 9.02 7.23
C TYR A 58 -1.43 7.61 7.61
N ILE A 59 -0.51 6.66 7.45
CA ILE A 59 -0.83 5.23 7.50
C ILE A 59 -0.81 4.71 8.94
N VAL A 60 -1.85 3.96 9.28
CA VAL A 60 -1.90 3.11 10.47
C VAL A 60 -2.03 1.67 10.01
N VAL A 61 -1.10 0.80 10.44
CA VAL A 61 -1.13 -0.64 10.17
C VAL A 61 -1.75 -1.36 11.35
N GLU A 62 -2.72 -2.24 11.11
CA GLU A 62 -3.35 -3.06 12.15
C GLU A 62 -2.38 -4.17 12.58
N PRO A 63 -1.75 -4.13 13.78
CA PRO A 63 -0.72 -5.09 14.16
C PRO A 63 -1.21 -6.53 14.28
N ASP A 64 -2.50 -6.73 14.60
CA ASP A 64 -3.10 -8.04 14.86
C ASP A 64 -4.03 -8.47 13.70
N TYR A 65 -3.76 -8.02 12.48
CA TYR A 65 -4.58 -8.38 11.31
C TYR A 65 -4.58 -9.89 11.05
N GLU A 66 -5.73 -10.54 11.20
CA GLU A 66 -5.90 -12.01 11.06
C GLU A 66 -6.39 -12.44 9.66
N GLY A 67 -6.61 -11.50 8.74
CA GLY A 67 -7.14 -11.81 7.41
C GLY A 67 -6.11 -12.45 6.48
N THR A 68 -6.61 -13.05 5.39
CA THR A 68 -5.73 -13.66 4.39
C THR A 68 -5.11 -12.57 3.50
N LEU A 69 -3.79 -12.61 3.36
CA LEU A 69 -3.02 -11.78 2.43
C LEU A 69 -2.33 -12.67 1.41
N SER A 70 -2.24 -12.21 0.17
CA SER A 70 -1.33 -12.76 -0.82
C SER A 70 0.14 -12.57 -0.41
N SER A 71 1.07 -13.19 -1.15
CA SER A 71 2.50 -13.01 -0.89
C SER A 71 2.93 -11.55 -1.02
N GLY A 72 2.52 -10.88 -2.10
CA GLY A 72 2.92 -9.49 -2.34
C GLY A 72 2.32 -8.52 -1.33
N GLN A 73 1.08 -8.74 -0.93
CA GLN A 73 0.43 -7.95 0.11
C GLN A 73 1.08 -8.16 1.47
N ARG A 74 1.40 -9.41 1.83
CA ARG A 74 2.08 -9.73 3.08
C ARG A 74 3.44 -9.05 3.18
N GLU A 75 4.24 -9.11 2.12
CA GLU A 75 5.56 -8.45 2.11
C GLU A 75 5.45 -6.93 2.31
N LEU A 76 4.47 -6.27 1.68
CA LEU A 76 4.24 -4.84 1.87
C LEU A 76 3.72 -4.54 3.29
N TYR A 77 2.75 -5.30 3.77
CA TYR A 77 2.18 -5.18 5.11
C TYR A 77 3.28 -5.34 6.18
N GLU A 78 4.12 -6.37 6.10
CA GLU A 78 5.22 -6.60 7.04
C GLU A 78 6.26 -5.46 6.99
N ALA A 79 6.56 -4.93 5.80
CA ALA A 79 7.47 -3.79 5.65
C ALA A 79 6.92 -2.53 6.34
N MET A 80 5.62 -2.25 6.20
CA MET A 80 4.96 -1.10 6.83
C MET A 80 4.80 -1.30 8.34
N LEU A 81 4.39 -2.49 8.77
CA LEU A 81 4.28 -2.84 10.19
C LEU A 81 5.62 -2.68 10.91
N TYR A 82 6.71 -3.12 10.27
CA TYR A 82 8.05 -2.93 10.80
C TYR A 82 8.37 -1.43 11.00
N LEU A 83 8.06 -0.57 10.02
CA LEU A 83 8.27 0.87 10.14
C LEU A 83 7.46 1.46 11.29
N GLN A 84 6.18 1.10 11.41
CA GLN A 84 5.31 1.56 12.49
C GLN A 84 5.81 1.12 13.87
N GLN A 85 6.23 -0.14 14.04
CA GLN A 85 6.62 -0.68 15.35
C GLN A 85 8.02 -0.27 15.80
N ASN A 86 8.94 0.03 14.87
CA ASN A 86 10.36 0.22 15.17
C ASN A 86 10.82 1.69 15.04
N THR A 87 9.90 2.63 14.80
CA THR A 87 10.23 4.05 14.68
C THR A 87 9.30 4.90 15.53
N VAL A 88 9.80 6.02 16.05
CA VAL A 88 8.95 7.01 16.73
C VAL A 88 8.10 7.77 15.72
N HIS A 89 8.66 7.99 14.53
CA HIS A 89 8.04 8.65 13.39
C HIS A 89 8.79 8.21 12.14
N SER A 90 8.09 7.91 11.05
CA SER A 90 8.71 7.51 9.78
C SER A 90 7.98 8.12 8.59
N VAL A 91 8.75 8.52 7.59
CA VAL A 91 8.25 8.94 6.28
C VAL A 91 8.96 8.08 5.25
N VAL A 92 8.18 7.38 4.43
CA VAL A 92 8.69 6.63 3.28
C VAL A 92 7.91 7.01 2.04
N THR A 93 8.52 6.84 0.87
CA THR A 93 7.81 7.04 -0.39
C THR A 93 7.41 5.71 -1.02
N VAL A 94 6.42 5.75 -1.89
CA VAL A 94 6.03 4.60 -2.73
C VAL A 94 7.22 4.09 -3.54
N GLY A 95 8.07 4.98 -4.07
CA GLY A 95 9.29 4.58 -4.79
C GLY A 95 10.31 3.83 -3.93
N GLN A 96 10.42 4.19 -2.64
CA GLN A 96 11.29 3.46 -1.70
C GLN A 96 10.74 2.06 -1.40
N LEU A 97 9.42 1.93 -1.23
CA LEU A 97 8.77 0.63 -1.06
C LEU A 97 8.87 -0.23 -2.31
N MET A 98 8.67 0.36 -3.49
CA MET A 98 8.87 -0.30 -4.79
C MET A 98 10.28 -0.89 -4.88
N THR A 99 11.30 -0.09 -4.53
CA THR A 99 12.70 -0.55 -4.53
C THR A 99 12.92 -1.68 -3.51
N LYS A 100 12.38 -1.55 -2.29
CA LYS A 100 12.48 -2.58 -1.24
C LYS A 100 11.86 -3.91 -1.66
N LEU A 101 10.76 -3.85 -2.41
CA LEU A 101 10.01 -5.01 -2.91
C LEU A 101 10.50 -5.52 -4.27
N ASN A 102 11.60 -4.95 -4.80
CA ASN A 102 12.19 -5.31 -6.09
C ASN A 102 11.19 -5.25 -7.26
N LEU A 103 10.33 -4.22 -7.24
CA LEU A 103 9.36 -3.91 -8.29
C LEU A 103 9.94 -2.85 -9.24
N LYS A 104 9.48 -2.85 -10.48
CA LYS A 104 9.91 -1.90 -11.53
C LYS A 104 8.98 -0.72 -11.70
N THR A 105 7.74 -0.86 -11.26
CA THR A 105 6.70 0.16 -11.38
C THR A 105 6.08 0.44 -10.00
N PRO A 106 5.55 1.65 -9.75
CA PRO A 106 4.90 1.97 -8.47
C PRO A 106 3.53 1.30 -8.32
N MET A 107 2.90 0.93 -9.44
CA MET A 107 1.51 0.45 -9.48
C MET A 107 1.23 -0.80 -8.63
N PRO A 108 2.10 -1.84 -8.61
CA PRO A 108 1.89 -2.95 -7.69
C PRO A 108 1.90 -2.52 -6.22
N VAL A 109 2.69 -1.51 -5.84
CA VAL A 109 2.67 -0.97 -4.46
C VAL A 109 1.34 -0.26 -4.20
N LEU A 110 0.96 0.68 -5.06
CA LEU A 110 -0.28 1.46 -4.93
C LEU A 110 -1.51 0.55 -4.87
N SER A 111 -1.58 -0.44 -5.75
CA SER A 111 -2.69 -1.39 -5.80
C SER A 111 -2.74 -2.31 -4.57
N ARG A 112 -1.58 -2.69 -4.01
CA ARG A 112 -1.52 -3.43 -2.74
C ARG A 112 -1.99 -2.53 -1.58
N LEU A 113 -1.64 -1.24 -1.55
CA LEU A 113 -2.14 -0.30 -0.54
C LEU A 113 -3.67 -0.15 -0.60
N ASP A 114 -4.25 0.04 -1.78
CA ASP A 114 -5.71 0.13 -1.98
C ASP A 114 -6.42 -1.11 -1.43
N ASN A 115 -5.86 -2.29 -1.72
CA ASN A 115 -6.46 -3.52 -1.26
C ASN A 115 -6.27 -3.75 0.25
N LEU A 116 -5.10 -3.42 0.81
CA LEU A 116 -4.89 -3.48 2.26
C LEU A 116 -5.85 -2.55 3.02
N GLN A 117 -6.14 -1.35 2.51
CA GLN A 117 -7.15 -0.45 3.07
C GLN A 117 -8.54 -1.09 2.99
N THR A 118 -8.91 -1.66 1.84
CA THR A 118 -10.21 -2.35 1.65
C THR A 118 -10.39 -3.53 2.60
N LEU A 119 -9.29 -4.21 2.94
CA LEU A 119 -9.25 -5.33 3.87
C LEU A 119 -9.23 -4.89 5.34
N ASN A 120 -9.09 -3.60 5.64
CA ASN A 120 -8.84 -3.05 6.98
C ASN A 120 -7.53 -3.58 7.61
N ALA A 121 -6.55 -3.96 6.79
CA ALA A 121 -5.20 -4.28 7.25
C ALA A 121 -4.38 -3.00 7.52
N ILE A 122 -4.76 -1.90 6.85
CA ILE A 122 -4.27 -0.55 7.10
C ILE A 122 -5.44 0.44 7.12
N ASP A 123 -5.19 1.62 7.66
CA ASP A 123 -6.04 2.81 7.54
C ASP A 123 -5.21 4.03 7.11
N GLY A 124 -5.89 5.06 6.60
CA GLY A 124 -5.30 6.35 6.20
C GLY A 124 -4.81 6.44 4.75
N TYR A 125 -5.10 5.43 3.92
CA TYR A 125 -4.85 5.45 2.48
C TYR A 125 -6.19 5.65 1.73
N ALA A 126 -6.63 6.91 1.59
CA ALA A 126 -7.85 7.31 0.87
C ALA A 126 -7.80 8.79 0.43
#